data_AF-A0A1F1ZLY9-F1
#
_entry.id   AF-A0A1F1ZLY9-F1
#
_cell.length_a   1.000
_cell.length_b   1.000
_cell.length_c   1.000
_cell.angle_alpha   90.00
_cell.angle_beta   90.00
_cell.angle_gamma   90.00
#
_symmetry.space_group_name_H-M   'P 1'
#
loop_
_entity.id
_entity.type
_entity.pdbx_description
1 polymer ?
#
loop_
_entity_poly.entity_id
_entity_poly.type
_entity_poly.pdbx_seq_one_letter_code
_entity_poly.pdbx_strand_id
1 'polypeptide(L)'
;MDNKSTNAGAATGARGSKTAAQMRRRRKIRKSFAGALALVLALTGAGFIANALTPDPQTAVADQDQVAMVQEGKQIYETACITCHGTNLQGVKDRGPSLIGVGEGAVYFQVHSGRMPMLRNEAQASRKPPRYSESQALALAAYVHASGGGPEIVRDKDGSIAMDSLRGKNNDGGQIDPADVARGSDLFRLNCASCHNFTGRGGALSGGKYAPVLDPANEQEIYQAMLTGPQNMPKFSDRQLTADEKKDIIAYIKSAKETPEHGGFGLGGIGPVTEGMLMWFVGIIVMIAFAMWIGSRQ
;
A
#
# COMPACT_ATOMS: atom_id res chain seq x y z
N MET A 1 -43.90 -87.97 83.19
CA MET A 1 -45.00 -87.24 83.86
C MET A 1 -44.35 -86.16 84.70
N ASP A 2 -43.77 -85.15 84.04
CA ASP A 2 -44.44 -83.97 83.50
C ASP A 2 -45.02 -83.10 84.63
N ASN A 3 -44.92 -81.79 84.66
CA ASN A 3 -44.12 -80.77 83.99
C ASN A 3 -44.61 -79.49 84.71
N LYS A 4 -43.74 -78.60 85.17
CA LYS A 4 -44.18 -77.23 85.45
C LYS A 4 -43.03 -76.23 85.42
N SER A 5 -43.06 -75.46 84.33
CA SER A 5 -42.96 -73.99 84.28
C SER A 5 -41.78 -73.32 84.96
N THR A 6 -41.06 -72.49 84.22
CA THR A 6 -41.36 -71.05 84.07
C THR A 6 -40.27 -70.35 83.26
N ASN A 7 -40.70 -69.29 82.56
CA ASN A 7 -39.91 -68.36 81.75
C ASN A 7 -39.17 -67.33 82.64
N ALA A 8 -38.03 -66.81 82.16
CA ALA A 8 -37.65 -65.38 82.08
C ALA A 8 -36.14 -65.14 82.29
N GLY A 9 -35.56 -64.23 81.50
CA GLY A 9 -34.27 -63.61 81.82
C GLY A 9 -33.44 -63.20 80.61
N ALA A 10 -33.84 -62.16 79.89
CA ALA A 10 -33.03 -61.50 78.87
C ALA A 10 -32.14 -60.43 79.50
N ALA A 11 -30.88 -60.33 79.05
CA ALA A 11 -30.18 -59.05 78.86
C ALA A 11 -28.85 -59.28 78.14
N THR A 12 -28.62 -58.59 77.00
CA THR A 12 -27.55 -57.60 76.83
C THR A 12 -27.38 -57.18 75.36
N GLY A 13 -27.18 -55.87 75.16
CA GLY A 13 -26.15 -55.40 74.23
C GLY A 13 -26.58 -54.83 72.89
N ALA A 14 -27.18 -53.63 72.88
CA ALA A 14 -27.22 -52.78 71.70
C ALA A 14 -25.86 -52.11 71.44
N ARG A 15 -25.30 -52.28 70.23
CA ARG A 15 -24.27 -51.42 69.63
C ARG A 15 -24.62 -51.15 68.17
N GLY A 16 -24.42 -49.90 67.75
CA GLY A 16 -25.11 -49.27 66.63
C GLY A 16 -24.64 -49.65 65.23
N SER A 17 -25.40 -49.17 64.24
CA SER A 17 -24.86 -48.84 62.92
C SER A 17 -25.62 -47.64 62.36
N LYS A 18 -24.90 -46.58 62.00
CA LYS A 18 -25.46 -45.52 61.15
C LYS A 18 -25.74 -46.18 59.80
N THR A 19 -27.01 -46.23 59.41
CA THR A 19 -27.50 -47.00 58.26
C THR A 19 -26.81 -46.56 56.95
N ALA A 20 -26.34 -47.54 56.18
CA ALA A 20 -25.66 -47.38 54.89
C ALA A 20 -26.42 -46.50 53.87
N ALA A 21 -27.74 -46.31 54.06
CA ALA A 21 -28.60 -45.43 53.29
C ALA A 21 -28.19 -43.95 53.36
N GLN A 22 -27.77 -43.45 54.53
CA GLN A 22 -27.44 -42.02 54.72
C GLN A 22 -26.06 -41.68 54.12
N MET A 23 -25.12 -42.62 54.14
CA MET A 23 -23.84 -42.50 53.41
C MET A 23 -24.02 -42.55 51.89
N ARG A 24 -24.87 -43.44 51.37
CA ARG A 24 -25.16 -43.53 49.92
C ARG A 24 -25.82 -42.25 49.38
N ARG A 25 -26.74 -41.64 50.13
CA ARG A 25 -27.42 -40.38 49.74
C ARG A 25 -26.46 -39.18 49.71
N ARG A 26 -25.56 -39.05 50.69
CA ARG A 26 -24.50 -38.02 50.71
C ARG A 26 -23.49 -38.21 49.58
N ARG A 27 -23.15 -39.45 49.22
CA ARG A 27 -22.25 -39.78 48.10
C ARG A 27 -22.86 -39.40 46.74
N LYS A 28 -24.18 -39.60 46.56
CA LYS A 28 -24.92 -39.24 45.35
C LYS A 28 -25.00 -37.72 45.17
N ILE A 29 -25.28 -36.98 46.23
CA ILE A 29 -25.32 -35.50 46.22
C ILE A 29 -23.92 -34.90 45.98
N ARG A 30 -22.87 -35.46 46.60
CA ARG A 30 -21.48 -35.04 46.33
C ARG A 30 -21.07 -35.29 44.87
N LYS A 31 -21.46 -36.43 44.27
CA LYS A 31 -21.19 -36.72 42.85
C LYS A 31 -21.91 -35.77 41.91
N SER A 32 -23.17 -35.40 42.20
CA SER A 32 -23.91 -34.44 41.37
C SER A 32 -23.36 -33.02 41.47
N PHE A 33 -22.95 -32.58 42.67
CA PHE A 33 -22.29 -31.28 42.86
C PHE A 33 -20.89 -31.23 42.22
N ALA A 34 -20.10 -32.30 42.35
CA ALA A 34 -18.80 -32.39 41.69
C ALA A 34 -18.93 -32.39 40.16
N GLY A 35 -19.95 -33.06 39.61
CA GLY A 35 -20.25 -33.02 38.17
C GLY A 35 -20.67 -31.62 37.69
N ALA A 36 -21.53 -30.93 38.46
CA ALA A 36 -21.94 -29.56 38.12
C ALA A 36 -20.77 -28.57 38.20
N LEU A 37 -19.91 -28.67 39.22
CA LEU A 37 -18.73 -27.81 39.36
C LEU A 37 -17.70 -28.07 38.25
N ALA A 38 -17.48 -29.33 37.89
CA ALA A 38 -16.60 -29.69 36.77
C ALA A 38 -17.12 -29.17 35.43
N LEU A 39 -18.45 -29.21 35.21
CA LEU A 39 -19.07 -28.67 34.00
C LEU A 39 -18.91 -27.14 33.93
N VAL A 40 -19.12 -26.44 35.05
CA VAL A 40 -18.94 -24.98 35.11
C VAL A 40 -17.48 -24.61 34.85
N LEU A 41 -16.53 -25.30 35.48
CA LEU A 41 -15.09 -25.08 35.26
C LEU A 41 -14.66 -25.40 33.82
N ALA A 42 -15.22 -26.45 33.22
CA ALA A 42 -14.95 -26.79 31.82
C ALA A 42 -15.52 -25.74 30.87
N LEU A 43 -16.73 -25.24 31.11
CA LEU A 43 -17.36 -24.22 30.28
C LEU A 43 -16.67 -22.86 30.42
N THR A 44 -16.27 -22.45 31.63
CA THR A 44 -15.51 -21.22 31.82
C THR A 44 -14.09 -21.33 31.28
N GLY A 45 -13.42 -22.48 31.49
CA GLY A 45 -12.11 -22.75 30.90
C GLY A 45 -12.14 -22.75 29.38
N ALA A 46 -13.15 -23.38 28.76
CA ALA A 46 -13.33 -23.37 27.32
C ALA A 46 -13.65 -21.96 26.79
N GLY A 47 -14.45 -21.17 27.50
CA GLY A 47 -14.71 -19.77 27.16
C GLY A 47 -13.45 -18.90 27.22
N PHE A 48 -12.59 -19.12 28.22
CA PHE A 48 -11.32 -18.38 28.36
C PHE A 48 -10.31 -18.74 27.26
N ILE A 49 -10.21 -20.04 26.95
CA ILE A 49 -9.33 -20.54 25.87
C ILE A 49 -9.86 -20.08 24.51
N ALA A 50 -11.17 -20.10 24.28
CA ALA A 50 -11.77 -19.57 23.08
C ALA A 50 -11.46 -18.08 22.93
N ASN A 51 -11.63 -17.28 23.98
CA ASN A 51 -11.34 -15.84 23.92
C ASN A 51 -9.84 -15.53 23.73
N ALA A 52 -8.95 -16.37 24.25
CA ALA A 52 -7.50 -16.21 24.06
C ALA A 52 -7.00 -16.65 22.68
N LEU A 53 -7.74 -17.53 22.00
CA LEU A 53 -7.40 -18.05 20.67
C LEU A 53 -8.20 -17.38 19.55
N THR A 54 -9.30 -16.69 19.86
CA THR A 54 -10.01 -15.84 18.92
C THR A 54 -9.24 -14.54 18.72
N PRO A 55 -8.95 -14.13 17.48
CA PRO A 55 -8.42 -12.80 17.20
C PRO A 55 -9.33 -11.73 17.82
N ASP A 56 -8.74 -10.62 18.31
CA ASP A 56 -9.52 -9.46 18.73
C ASP A 56 -10.53 -9.09 17.63
N PRO A 57 -11.82 -8.90 17.96
CA PRO A 57 -12.78 -8.41 16.98
C PRO A 57 -12.26 -7.07 16.46
N GLN A 58 -12.02 -6.98 15.15
CA GLN A 58 -11.74 -5.72 14.47
C GLN A 58 -12.93 -4.80 14.75
N THR A 59 -12.76 -3.89 15.71
CA THR A 59 -13.80 -2.97 16.13
C THR A 59 -14.08 -2.00 14.99
N ALA A 60 -15.37 -1.74 14.76
CA ALA A 60 -15.96 -0.94 13.69
C ALA A 60 -15.55 0.57 13.66
N VAL A 61 -14.44 0.92 14.27
CA VAL A 61 -13.85 2.28 14.24
C VAL A 61 -13.11 2.52 12.93
N ALA A 62 -12.53 1.46 12.33
CA ALA A 62 -11.90 1.54 11.00
C ALA A 62 -12.91 1.86 9.87
N ASP A 63 -14.20 1.61 10.07
CA ASP A 63 -15.25 1.84 9.08
C ASP A 63 -15.73 3.30 9.09
N GLN A 64 -15.77 3.96 10.25
CA GLN A 64 -16.21 5.36 10.33
C GLN A 64 -15.23 6.33 9.66
N ASP A 65 -13.93 6.13 9.87
CA ASP A 65 -12.89 6.96 9.25
C ASP A 65 -12.85 6.78 7.72
N GLN A 66 -13.05 5.55 7.24
CA GLN A 66 -13.15 5.27 5.81
C GLN A 66 -14.41 5.88 5.19
N VAL A 67 -15.57 5.78 5.86
CA VAL A 67 -16.81 6.40 5.41
C VAL A 67 -16.66 7.93 5.36
N ALA A 68 -16.04 8.55 6.38
CA ALA A 68 -15.77 9.98 6.39
C ALA A 68 -14.85 10.40 5.22
N MET A 69 -13.79 9.64 4.96
CA MET A 69 -12.86 9.88 3.84
C MET A 69 -13.57 9.78 2.48
N VAL A 70 -14.42 8.77 2.28
CA VAL A 70 -15.22 8.61 1.05
C VAL A 70 -16.22 9.76 0.90
N GLN A 71 -16.83 10.23 1.99
CA GLN A 71 -17.74 11.39 1.96
C GLN A 71 -17.01 12.69 1.61
N GLU A 72 -15.83 12.94 2.18
CA GLU A 72 -14.99 14.08 1.80
C GLU A 72 -14.64 14.03 0.31
N GLY A 73 -14.18 12.87 -0.17
CA GLY A 73 -13.86 12.65 -1.59
C GLY A 73 -15.05 12.92 -2.50
N LYS A 74 -16.25 12.47 -2.11
CA LYS A 74 -17.49 12.73 -2.83
C LYS A 74 -17.80 14.22 -2.95
N GLN A 75 -17.67 14.99 -1.87
CA GLN A 75 -17.94 16.44 -1.89
C GLN A 75 -16.99 17.19 -2.84
N ILE A 76 -15.70 16.82 -2.82
CA ILE A 76 -14.72 17.38 -3.75
C ILE A 76 -15.07 17.01 -5.19
N TYR A 77 -15.40 15.73 -5.42
CA TYR A 77 -15.78 15.23 -6.74
C TYR A 77 -16.99 15.97 -7.31
N GLU A 78 -18.03 16.15 -6.48
CA GLU A 78 -19.27 16.82 -6.86
C GLU A 78 -19.05 18.26 -7.31
N THR A 79 -18.10 18.94 -6.66
CA THR A 79 -17.82 20.35 -6.93
C THR A 79 -16.88 20.55 -8.12
N ALA A 80 -15.92 19.65 -8.34
CA ALA A 80 -14.80 19.90 -9.26
C ALA A 80 -14.69 18.95 -10.46
N CYS A 81 -15.27 17.74 -10.38
CA CYS A 81 -14.98 16.67 -11.34
C CYS A 81 -16.18 16.31 -12.23
N ILE A 82 -17.42 16.47 -11.73
CA ILE A 82 -18.65 16.04 -12.42
C ILE A 82 -18.78 16.61 -13.84
N THR A 83 -18.37 17.85 -14.05
CA THR A 83 -18.49 18.52 -15.35
C THR A 83 -17.80 17.74 -16.48
N CYS A 84 -16.73 16.99 -16.18
CA CYS A 84 -15.99 16.20 -17.15
C CYS A 84 -16.19 14.68 -16.95
N HIS A 85 -16.34 14.22 -15.72
CA HIS A 85 -16.39 12.79 -15.38
C HIS A 85 -17.80 12.27 -15.05
N GLY A 86 -18.82 13.13 -15.07
CA GLY A 86 -20.21 12.79 -14.82
C GLY A 86 -20.54 12.61 -13.34
N THR A 87 -21.83 12.65 -12.98
CA THR A 87 -22.29 12.53 -11.59
C THR A 87 -22.02 11.15 -10.97
N ASN A 88 -21.93 10.11 -11.80
CA ASN A 88 -21.81 8.70 -11.42
C ASN A 88 -20.51 8.08 -11.97
N LEU A 89 -19.45 8.88 -12.13
CA LEU A 89 -18.16 8.45 -12.70
C LEU A 89 -18.20 7.97 -14.17
N GLN A 90 -19.33 8.11 -14.86
CA GLN A 90 -19.56 7.51 -16.17
C GLN A 90 -18.80 8.18 -17.32
N GLY A 91 -18.16 9.32 -17.06
CA GLY A 91 -17.55 10.15 -18.08
C GLY A 91 -18.56 11.03 -18.81
N VAL A 92 -18.05 12.06 -19.49
CA VAL A 92 -18.85 12.92 -20.36
C VAL A 92 -18.19 12.93 -21.73
N LYS A 93 -18.96 12.55 -22.75
CA LYS A 93 -18.48 12.51 -24.13
C LYS A 93 -17.83 13.85 -24.52
N ASP A 94 -16.67 13.77 -25.15
CA ASP A 94 -15.85 14.91 -25.60
C ASP A 94 -15.35 15.85 -24.48
N ARG A 95 -15.54 15.52 -23.20
CA ARG A 95 -14.98 16.27 -22.06
C ARG A 95 -14.02 15.45 -21.20
N GLY A 96 -14.45 14.28 -20.74
CA GLY A 96 -13.64 13.45 -19.85
C GLY A 96 -14.04 11.97 -19.88
N PRO A 97 -13.06 11.06 -19.70
CA PRO A 97 -13.32 9.63 -19.72
C PRO A 97 -14.12 9.19 -18.48
N SER A 98 -14.66 7.97 -18.55
CA SER A 98 -15.18 7.27 -17.39
C SER A 98 -14.08 7.02 -16.35
N LEU A 99 -14.43 7.13 -15.08
CA LEU A 99 -13.59 6.77 -13.94
C LEU A 99 -13.97 5.42 -13.31
N ILE A 100 -14.96 4.73 -13.87
CA ILE A 100 -15.34 3.38 -13.45
C ILE A 100 -14.20 2.41 -13.79
N GLY A 101 -13.76 1.61 -12.81
CA GLY A 101 -12.68 0.63 -12.95
C GLY A 101 -11.27 1.24 -13.01
N VAL A 102 -11.13 2.56 -12.87
CA VAL A 102 -9.82 3.24 -12.92
C VAL A 102 -9.02 3.01 -11.64
N GLY A 103 -9.69 2.85 -10.50
CA GLY A 103 -9.07 2.59 -9.20
C GLY A 103 -8.52 3.83 -8.49
N GLU A 104 -8.30 3.72 -7.19
CA GLU A 104 -7.71 4.79 -6.36
C GLU A 104 -6.27 5.09 -6.77
N GLY A 105 -5.50 4.10 -7.22
CA GLY A 105 -4.10 4.29 -7.63
C GLY A 105 -3.92 5.28 -8.76
N ALA A 106 -4.75 5.18 -9.80
CA ALA A 106 -4.72 6.11 -10.93
C ALA A 106 -5.21 7.52 -10.53
N VAL A 107 -6.22 7.61 -9.67
CA VAL A 107 -6.72 8.90 -9.16
C VAL A 107 -5.65 9.59 -8.33
N TYR A 108 -5.03 8.87 -7.39
CA TYR A 108 -3.92 9.38 -6.60
C TYR A 108 -2.79 9.89 -7.52
N PHE A 109 -2.35 9.09 -8.49
CA PHE A 109 -1.32 9.52 -9.45
C PHE A 109 -1.71 10.82 -10.17
N GLN A 110 -2.93 10.92 -10.72
CA GLN A 110 -3.32 12.09 -11.50
C GLN A 110 -3.52 13.34 -10.62
N VAL A 111 -4.11 13.20 -9.44
CA VAL A 111 -4.48 14.31 -8.56
C VAL A 111 -3.30 14.76 -7.70
N HIS A 112 -2.60 13.82 -7.06
CA HIS A 112 -1.43 14.12 -6.22
C HIS A 112 -0.29 14.73 -7.05
N SER A 113 -0.10 14.29 -8.30
CA SER A 113 0.89 14.91 -9.18
C SER A 113 0.44 16.24 -9.79
N GLY A 114 -0.78 16.69 -9.52
CA GLY A 114 -1.38 17.92 -10.05
C GLY A 114 -1.69 17.89 -11.55
N ARG A 115 -1.68 16.72 -12.19
CA ARG A 115 -2.10 16.58 -13.60
C ARG A 115 -3.59 16.85 -13.74
N MET A 116 -4.37 16.30 -12.82
CA MET A 116 -5.80 16.59 -12.62
C MET A 116 -5.99 17.51 -11.41
N PRO A 117 -6.96 18.45 -11.45
CA PRO A 117 -7.85 18.75 -12.57
C PRO A 117 -7.13 19.42 -13.75
N MET A 118 -7.52 19.06 -14.97
CA MET A 118 -7.03 19.70 -16.19
C MET A 118 -7.85 20.95 -16.51
N LEU A 119 -7.18 22.02 -16.95
CA LEU A 119 -7.85 23.24 -17.42
C LEU A 119 -8.38 23.11 -18.85
N ARG A 120 -7.78 22.25 -19.66
CA ARG A 120 -8.07 22.06 -21.09
C ARG A 120 -7.51 20.72 -21.56
N ASN A 121 -8.10 20.19 -22.63
CA ASN A 121 -7.63 18.97 -23.29
C ASN A 121 -6.51 19.30 -24.28
N GLU A 122 -5.28 19.26 -23.80
CA GLU A 122 -4.08 19.36 -24.64
C GLU A 122 -3.59 17.97 -25.06
N ALA A 123 -2.50 17.89 -25.81
CA ALA A 123 -1.89 16.63 -26.22
C ALA A 123 -1.59 15.70 -25.02
N GLN A 124 -1.19 16.26 -23.88
CA GLN A 124 -0.82 15.53 -22.68
C GLN A 124 -1.07 16.36 -21.42
N ALA A 125 -1.53 15.71 -20.35
CA ALA A 125 -1.64 16.36 -19.04
C ALA A 125 -0.25 16.54 -18.41
N SER A 126 0.20 17.78 -18.34
CA SER A 126 1.45 18.17 -17.69
C SER A 126 1.33 18.16 -16.16
N ARG A 127 2.45 17.83 -15.48
CA ARG A 127 2.59 17.97 -14.02
C ARG A 127 2.48 19.45 -13.68
N LYS A 128 1.70 19.78 -12.64
CA LYS A 128 1.50 21.14 -12.13
C LYS A 128 1.55 21.09 -10.60
N PRO A 129 1.69 22.24 -9.90
CA PRO A 129 1.45 22.28 -8.46
C PRO A 129 0.09 21.66 -8.14
N PRO A 130 0.02 20.68 -7.22
CA PRO A 130 -1.23 20.02 -6.89
C PRO A 130 -2.24 21.02 -6.31
N ARG A 131 -3.50 20.94 -6.77
CA ARG A 131 -4.58 21.79 -6.25
C ARG A 131 -5.08 21.30 -4.89
N TYR A 132 -4.99 20.00 -4.65
CA TYR A 132 -5.50 19.33 -3.46
C TYR A 132 -4.33 18.86 -2.60
N SER A 133 -4.55 18.81 -1.29
CA SER A 133 -3.60 18.17 -0.37
C SER A 133 -3.54 16.66 -0.62
N GLU A 134 -2.53 16.00 -0.06
CA GLU A 134 -2.41 14.54 -0.13
C GLU A 134 -3.64 13.84 0.48
N SER A 135 -4.12 14.31 1.63
CA SER A 135 -5.34 13.79 2.27
C SER A 135 -6.57 13.89 1.37
N GLN A 136 -6.74 15.03 0.68
CA GLN A 136 -7.85 15.25 -0.25
C GLN A 136 -7.71 14.41 -1.52
N ALA A 137 -6.49 14.22 -2.02
CA ALA A 137 -6.22 13.33 -3.15
C ALA A 137 -6.57 11.87 -2.79
N LEU A 138 -6.22 11.43 -1.57
CA LEU A 138 -6.58 10.12 -1.04
C LEU A 138 -8.09 9.98 -0.83
N ALA A 139 -8.76 11.02 -0.32
CA ALA A 139 -10.22 11.05 -0.18
C ALA A 139 -10.93 10.88 -1.53
N LEU A 140 -10.51 11.65 -2.54
CA LEU A 140 -10.99 11.50 -3.92
C LEU A 140 -10.74 10.10 -4.47
N ALA A 141 -9.55 9.55 -4.23
CA ALA A 141 -9.17 8.23 -4.69
C ALA A 141 -10.05 7.14 -4.05
N ALA A 142 -10.27 7.21 -2.73
CA ALA A 142 -11.16 6.32 -1.98
C ALA A 142 -12.60 6.39 -2.48
N TYR A 143 -13.14 7.60 -2.75
CA TYR A 143 -14.48 7.76 -3.31
C TYR A 143 -14.63 7.08 -4.68
N VAL A 144 -13.67 7.30 -5.58
CA VAL A 144 -13.69 6.68 -6.91
C VAL A 144 -13.55 5.17 -6.82
N HIS A 145 -12.70 4.65 -5.94
CA HIS A 145 -12.57 3.21 -5.72
C HIS A 145 -13.84 2.60 -5.13
N ALA A 146 -14.44 3.21 -4.10
CA ALA A 146 -15.68 2.72 -3.49
C ALA A 146 -16.86 2.68 -4.47
N SER A 147 -16.88 3.60 -5.44
CA SER A 147 -17.98 3.70 -6.42
C SER A 147 -17.72 2.94 -7.72
N GLY A 148 -16.46 2.83 -8.15
CA GLY A 148 -16.09 2.32 -9.47
C GLY A 148 -15.14 1.12 -9.46
N GLY A 149 -14.50 0.81 -8.33
CA GLY A 149 -13.48 -0.23 -8.20
C GLY A 149 -12.22 0.05 -9.03
N GLY A 150 -11.33 -0.95 -9.09
CA GLY A 150 -10.08 -0.92 -9.85
C GLY A 150 -8.84 -1.05 -8.96
N PRO A 151 -7.63 -0.85 -9.52
CA PRO A 151 -6.38 -1.01 -8.79
C PRO A 151 -6.26 -0.10 -7.57
N GLU A 152 -5.77 -0.68 -6.48
CA GLU A 152 -5.59 -0.02 -5.19
C GLU A 152 -4.23 0.66 -5.06
N ILE A 153 -4.15 1.62 -4.13
CA ILE A 153 -2.87 2.14 -3.67
C ILE A 153 -2.22 1.10 -2.76
N VAL A 154 -0.91 0.88 -2.95
CA VAL A 154 -0.13 0.08 -2.02
C VAL A 154 -0.06 0.81 -0.68
N ARG A 155 -0.31 0.07 0.39
CA ARG A 155 -0.26 0.55 1.78
C ARG A 155 0.66 -0.35 2.60
N ASP A 156 1.30 0.24 3.59
CA ASP A 156 2.10 -0.49 4.57
C ASP A 156 1.22 -1.24 5.57
N LYS A 157 1.84 -2.12 6.37
CA LYS A 157 1.13 -2.96 7.36
C LYS A 157 0.40 -2.14 8.42
N ASP A 158 0.82 -0.90 8.63
CA ASP A 158 0.20 0.07 9.54
C ASP A 158 -0.97 0.85 8.90
N GLY A 159 -1.25 0.62 7.62
CA GLY A 159 -2.31 1.28 6.85
C GLY A 159 -1.90 2.60 6.20
N SER A 160 -0.69 3.10 6.46
CA SER A 160 -0.14 4.29 5.82
C SER A 160 0.13 4.04 4.33
N ILE A 161 0.23 5.12 3.55
CA ILE A 161 0.55 5.01 2.12
C ILE A 161 1.99 4.52 1.96
N ALA A 162 2.19 3.47 1.15
CA ALA A 162 3.51 2.91 0.96
C ALA A 162 4.39 3.89 0.19
N MET A 163 5.48 4.33 0.81
CA MET A 163 6.43 5.26 0.22
C MET A 163 7.82 4.61 0.23
N ASP A 164 8.54 4.73 1.35
CA ASP A 164 9.89 4.20 1.48
C ASP A 164 9.95 2.68 1.32
N SER A 165 8.89 1.97 1.73
CA SER A 165 8.74 0.51 1.56
C SER A 165 8.61 0.05 0.10
N LEU A 166 8.41 0.97 -0.84
CA LEU A 166 8.41 0.69 -2.27
C LEU A 166 9.80 0.80 -2.91
N ARG A 167 10.82 1.25 -2.17
CA ARG A 167 12.17 1.45 -2.69
C ARG A 167 12.98 0.15 -2.66
N GLY A 168 12.49 -0.88 -3.32
CA GLY A 168 13.14 -2.18 -3.48
C GLY A 168 12.46 -3.30 -2.69
N LYS A 169 12.59 -4.54 -3.18
CA LYS A 169 12.06 -5.72 -2.51
C LYS A 169 12.67 -5.96 -1.12
N ASN A 170 13.98 -5.79 -1.01
CA ASN A 170 14.78 -6.03 0.19
C ASN A 170 15.00 -4.74 1.00
N ASN A 171 14.12 -3.74 0.81
CA ASN A 171 14.18 -2.50 1.56
C ASN A 171 14.00 -2.75 3.06
N ASP A 172 14.91 -2.21 3.86
CA ASP A 172 14.83 -2.23 5.32
C ASP A 172 14.83 -0.78 5.84
N GLY A 173 13.68 -0.34 6.36
CA GLY A 173 13.54 1.00 6.94
C GLY A 173 13.84 2.17 5.98
N GLY A 174 13.59 2.00 4.68
CA GLY A 174 13.83 3.00 3.64
C GLY A 174 15.21 2.95 2.98
N GLN A 175 16.10 2.07 3.44
CA GLN A 175 17.41 1.88 2.80
C GLN A 175 17.30 1.03 1.54
N ILE A 176 17.85 1.56 0.45
CA ILE A 176 17.86 0.90 -0.85
C ILE A 176 18.99 -0.14 -0.90
N ASP A 177 18.63 -1.41 -1.16
CA ASP A 177 19.61 -2.47 -1.38
C ASP A 177 20.27 -2.35 -2.78
N PRO A 178 21.61 -2.33 -2.89
CA PRO A 178 22.31 -2.30 -4.17
C PRO A 178 21.93 -3.43 -5.14
N ALA A 179 21.56 -4.61 -4.64
CA ALA A 179 21.11 -5.72 -5.47
C ALA A 179 19.75 -5.44 -6.14
N ASP A 180 18.87 -4.72 -5.45
CA ASP A 180 17.58 -4.28 -6.01
C ASP A 180 17.78 -3.15 -7.01
N VAL A 181 18.74 -2.25 -6.77
CA VAL A 181 19.12 -1.23 -7.75
C VAL A 181 19.66 -1.87 -9.03
N ALA A 182 20.55 -2.85 -8.92
CA ALA A 182 21.10 -3.54 -10.08
C ALA A 182 19.99 -4.22 -10.90
N ARG A 183 19.14 -5.02 -10.24
CA ARG A 183 17.99 -5.69 -10.88
C ARG A 183 16.99 -4.69 -11.48
N GLY A 184 16.66 -3.65 -10.72
CA GLY A 184 15.78 -2.56 -11.14
C GLY A 184 16.32 -1.80 -12.35
N SER A 185 17.63 -1.62 -12.44
CA SER A 185 18.29 -0.95 -13.57
C SER A 185 18.15 -1.76 -14.85
N ASP A 186 18.33 -3.09 -14.80
CA ASP A 186 18.15 -3.97 -15.95
C ASP A 186 16.69 -3.92 -16.44
N LEU A 187 15.74 -4.05 -15.50
CA LEU A 187 14.31 -3.99 -15.80
C LEU A 187 13.92 -2.63 -16.40
N PHE A 188 14.40 -1.52 -15.83
CA PHE A 188 14.10 -0.19 -16.34
C PHE A 188 14.70 0.04 -17.73
N ARG A 189 15.93 -0.42 -17.97
CA ARG A 189 16.59 -0.31 -19.29
C ARG A 189 15.85 -1.11 -20.37
N LEU A 190 15.32 -2.27 -20.02
CA LEU A 190 14.58 -3.14 -20.92
C LEU A 190 13.16 -2.61 -21.22
N ASN A 191 12.50 -1.98 -20.24
CA ASN A 191 11.06 -1.68 -20.34
C ASN A 191 10.71 -0.18 -20.43
N CYS A 192 11.57 0.72 -19.93
CA CYS A 192 11.21 2.12 -19.68
C CYS A 192 12.16 3.12 -20.34
N ALA A 193 13.45 2.80 -20.44
CA ALA A 193 14.49 3.74 -20.90
C ALA A 193 14.32 4.20 -22.35
N SER A 194 13.63 3.43 -23.19
CA SER A 194 13.28 3.82 -24.56
C SER A 194 12.46 5.12 -24.62
N CYS A 195 11.68 5.40 -23.58
CA CYS A 195 10.87 6.60 -23.46
C CYS A 195 11.46 7.58 -22.44
N HIS A 196 11.85 7.10 -21.26
CA HIS A 196 12.25 7.95 -20.14
C HIS A 196 13.74 8.26 -20.07
N ASN A 197 14.56 7.83 -21.03
CA ASN A 197 16.03 7.85 -20.97
C ASN A 197 16.57 6.93 -19.85
N PHE A 198 17.85 6.55 -19.92
CA PHE A 198 18.52 5.67 -18.96
C PHE A 198 18.44 6.19 -17.52
N THR A 199 18.54 7.51 -17.33
CA THR A 199 18.52 8.17 -16.01
C THR A 199 17.19 8.84 -15.69
N GLY A 200 16.10 8.50 -16.40
CA GLY A 200 14.77 9.04 -16.10
C GLY A 200 14.58 10.51 -16.52
N ARG A 201 15.39 11.02 -17.47
CA ARG A 201 15.35 12.41 -17.97
C ARG A 201 14.24 12.70 -18.98
N GLY A 202 13.45 11.70 -19.35
CA GLY A 202 12.35 11.84 -20.29
C GLY A 202 12.78 11.79 -21.75
N GLY A 203 11.82 12.00 -22.64
CA GLY A 203 12.01 11.88 -24.09
C GLY A 203 10.80 12.39 -24.88
N ALA A 204 11.02 12.82 -26.11
CA ALA A 204 9.94 13.29 -26.98
C ALA A 204 9.15 12.11 -27.57
N LEU A 205 7.82 12.23 -27.63
CA LEU A 205 6.92 11.27 -28.29
C LEU A 205 6.17 11.98 -29.44
N SER A 206 5.46 11.18 -30.25
CA SER A 206 4.64 11.70 -31.34
C SER A 206 3.42 12.50 -30.85
N GLY A 207 2.90 13.39 -31.70
CA GLY A 207 1.67 14.12 -31.44
C GLY A 207 1.78 15.17 -30.31
N GLY A 208 2.98 15.73 -30.09
CA GLY A 208 3.22 16.73 -29.03
C GLY A 208 3.26 16.16 -27.62
N LYS A 209 3.27 14.83 -27.48
CA LYS A 209 3.42 14.13 -26.20
C LYS A 209 4.90 13.93 -25.88
N TYR A 210 5.20 13.61 -24.63
CA TYR A 210 6.54 13.38 -24.11
C TYR A 210 6.52 12.48 -22.88
N ALA A 211 7.61 11.75 -22.66
CA ALA A 211 7.87 11.05 -21.44
C ALA A 211 8.43 12.08 -20.44
N PRO A 212 7.78 12.29 -19.28
CA PRO A 212 8.25 13.27 -18.30
C PRO A 212 9.53 12.79 -17.61
N VAL A 213 10.27 13.75 -17.06
CA VAL A 213 11.31 13.48 -16.06
C VAL A 213 10.71 12.79 -14.84
N LEU A 214 11.45 11.84 -14.25
CA LEU A 214 10.95 11.03 -13.15
C LEU A 214 11.28 11.60 -11.76
N ASP A 215 12.26 12.51 -11.64
CA ASP A 215 12.74 13.05 -10.36
C ASP A 215 11.65 13.59 -9.41
N PRO A 216 10.63 14.33 -9.90
CA PRO A 216 9.62 14.90 -9.01
C PRO A 216 8.61 13.87 -8.51
N ALA A 217 8.59 12.66 -9.09
CA ALA A 217 7.58 11.67 -8.75
C ALA A 217 7.90 10.98 -7.43
N ASN A 218 6.89 10.84 -6.57
CA ASN A 218 7.02 10.01 -5.38
C ASN A 218 6.92 8.51 -5.75
N GLU A 219 7.27 7.65 -4.80
CA GLU A 219 7.37 6.21 -4.97
C GLU A 219 6.01 5.62 -5.37
N GLN A 220 4.96 6.06 -4.71
CA GLN A 220 3.60 5.66 -4.99
C GLN A 220 3.14 6.11 -6.39
N GLU A 221 3.45 7.34 -6.81
CA GLU A 221 3.17 7.85 -8.15
C GLU A 221 3.86 6.98 -9.21
N ILE A 222 5.11 6.58 -8.99
CA ILE A 222 5.86 5.73 -9.93
C ILE A 222 5.22 4.33 -9.99
N TYR A 223 4.89 3.73 -8.85
CA TYR A 223 4.23 2.42 -8.80
C TYR A 223 2.89 2.45 -9.55
N GLN A 224 2.07 3.45 -9.26
CA GLN A 224 0.75 3.59 -9.88
C GLN A 224 0.85 3.96 -11.35
N ALA A 225 1.85 4.73 -11.78
CA ALA A 225 2.10 5.00 -13.20
C ALA A 225 2.39 3.70 -13.97
N MET A 226 3.24 2.82 -13.43
CA MET A 226 3.52 1.52 -14.05
C MET A 226 2.25 0.65 -14.12
N LEU A 227 1.46 0.60 -13.04
CA LEU A 227 0.27 -0.23 -12.98
C LEU A 227 -0.86 0.25 -13.89
N THR A 228 -1.06 1.57 -13.96
CA THR A 228 -2.23 2.18 -14.61
C THR A 228 -1.96 2.64 -16.03
N GLY A 229 -0.69 2.81 -16.43
CA GLY A 229 -0.28 3.21 -17.78
C GLY A 229 -0.88 4.56 -18.20
N PRO A 230 -0.48 5.68 -17.57
CA PRO A 230 -1.06 6.97 -17.86
C PRO A 230 -0.74 7.43 -19.29
N GLN A 231 -1.77 7.88 -19.99
CA GLN A 231 -1.69 8.46 -21.34
C GLN A 231 -1.12 7.48 -22.38
N ASN A 232 0.12 7.70 -22.86
CA ASN A 232 0.78 6.83 -23.83
C ASN A 232 1.67 5.77 -23.18
N MET A 233 1.83 5.80 -21.86
CA MET A 233 2.62 4.80 -21.15
C MET A 233 1.87 3.45 -21.14
N PRO A 234 2.51 2.33 -21.54
CA PRO A 234 1.86 1.02 -21.48
C PRO A 234 1.57 0.62 -20.03
N LYS A 235 0.55 -0.22 -19.84
CA LYS A 235 0.18 -0.77 -18.54
C LYS A 235 1.05 -1.99 -18.24
N PHE A 236 1.78 -1.96 -17.14
CA PHE A 236 2.58 -3.07 -16.64
C PHE A 236 1.81 -3.79 -15.52
N SER A 237 0.95 -4.73 -15.92
CA SER A 237 0.23 -5.59 -14.97
C SER A 237 1.19 -6.50 -14.19
N ASP A 238 0.72 -7.08 -13.09
CA ASP A 238 1.52 -8.01 -12.26
C ASP A 238 1.96 -9.29 -13.00
N ARG A 239 1.39 -9.55 -14.19
CA ARG A 239 1.85 -10.64 -15.07
C ARG A 239 3.06 -10.26 -15.92
N GLN A 240 3.28 -8.97 -16.15
CA GLN A 240 4.40 -8.47 -16.95
C GLN A 240 5.55 -7.99 -16.06
N LEU A 241 5.23 -7.26 -14.99
CA LEU A 241 6.16 -6.86 -13.95
C LEU A 241 5.50 -7.14 -12.61
N THR A 242 6.07 -8.06 -11.84
CA THR A 242 5.61 -8.39 -10.49
C THR A 242 5.72 -7.18 -9.56
N ALA A 243 5.01 -7.23 -8.41
CA ALA A 243 5.08 -6.17 -7.41
C ALA A 243 6.52 -5.93 -6.90
N ASP A 244 7.30 -6.99 -6.72
CA ASP A 244 8.70 -6.90 -6.31
C ASP A 244 9.55 -6.21 -7.40
N GLU A 245 9.42 -6.62 -8.66
CA GLU A 245 10.14 -6.01 -9.79
C GLU A 245 9.82 -4.53 -9.95
N LYS A 246 8.56 -4.13 -9.72
CA LYS A 246 8.15 -2.72 -9.69
C LYS A 246 8.86 -1.95 -8.58
N LYS A 247 8.98 -2.53 -7.38
CA LYS A 247 9.72 -1.90 -6.27
C LYS A 247 11.19 -1.73 -6.60
N ASP A 248 11.79 -2.70 -7.28
CA ASP A 248 13.19 -2.62 -7.70
C ASP A 248 13.42 -1.52 -8.74
N ILE A 249 12.50 -1.38 -9.70
CA ILE A 249 12.52 -0.25 -10.65
C ILE A 249 12.44 1.09 -9.90
N ILE A 250 11.58 1.20 -8.88
CA ILE A 250 11.49 2.39 -8.03
C ILE A 250 12.80 2.64 -7.29
N ALA A 251 13.42 1.60 -6.72
CA ALA A 251 14.72 1.68 -6.07
C ALA A 251 15.79 2.22 -7.04
N TYR A 252 15.80 1.74 -8.28
CA TYR A 252 16.69 2.25 -9.32
C TYR A 252 16.43 3.73 -9.65
N ILE A 253 15.18 4.11 -9.89
CA ILE A 253 14.84 5.51 -10.23
C ILE A 253 15.24 6.46 -9.09
N LYS A 254 15.00 6.06 -7.83
CA LYS A 254 15.31 6.87 -6.65
C LYS A 254 16.81 6.96 -6.42
N SER A 255 17.52 5.83 -6.47
CA SER A 255 18.99 5.83 -6.36
C SER A 255 19.65 6.63 -7.49
N ALA A 256 19.16 6.55 -8.74
CA ALA A 256 19.70 7.32 -9.86
C ALA A 256 19.54 8.84 -9.67
N LYS A 257 18.49 9.29 -8.99
CA LYS A 257 18.28 10.70 -8.63
C LYS A 257 19.15 11.12 -7.44
N GLU A 258 19.28 10.27 -6.45
CA GLU A 258 19.96 10.57 -5.18
C GLU A 258 21.49 10.43 -5.30
N THR A 259 21.98 9.65 -6.26
CA THR A 259 23.41 9.48 -6.51
C THR A 259 24.00 10.77 -7.10
N PRO A 260 25.06 11.34 -6.50
CA PRO A 260 25.71 12.52 -7.02
C PRO A 260 26.42 12.22 -8.35
N GLU A 261 26.53 13.23 -9.20
CA GLU A 261 27.24 13.12 -10.47
C GLU A 261 28.74 12.83 -10.23
N HIS A 262 29.23 11.71 -10.74
CA HIS A 262 30.63 11.32 -10.64
C HIS A 262 31.39 11.78 -11.89
N GLY A 263 32.49 12.54 -11.70
CA GLY A 263 33.38 12.93 -12.79
C GLY A 263 33.12 14.30 -13.41
N GLY A 264 32.29 15.16 -12.79
CA GLY A 264 32.09 16.53 -13.22
C GLY A 264 30.63 16.96 -13.20
N PHE A 265 30.27 17.92 -14.04
CA PHE A 265 28.90 18.41 -14.16
C PHE A 265 28.09 17.49 -15.08
N GLY A 266 26.94 16.98 -14.62
CA GLY A 266 26.15 15.98 -15.36
C GLY A 266 25.43 16.48 -16.62
N LEU A 267 25.43 17.80 -16.90
CA LEU A 267 24.82 18.43 -18.09
C LEU A 267 23.39 17.95 -18.41
N GLY A 268 22.60 17.72 -17.36
CA GLY A 268 21.21 17.25 -17.45
C GLY A 268 21.05 15.74 -17.71
N GLY A 269 22.12 14.96 -17.78
CA GLY A 269 22.08 13.50 -17.90
C GLY A 269 21.58 12.97 -19.24
N ILE A 270 21.55 13.82 -20.28
CA ILE A 270 21.04 13.50 -21.64
C ILE A 270 22.16 12.91 -22.53
N GLY A 271 23.43 13.01 -22.10
CA GLY A 271 24.60 12.41 -22.75
C GLY A 271 25.15 13.28 -23.90
N PRO A 272 25.47 12.68 -25.07
CA PRO A 272 26.37 13.29 -26.06
C PRO A 272 25.86 14.59 -26.68
N VAL A 273 24.54 14.85 -26.61
CA VAL A 273 23.95 16.08 -27.17
C VAL A 273 24.35 17.30 -26.34
N THR A 274 24.16 17.25 -25.01
CA THR A 274 24.49 18.38 -24.13
C THR A 274 25.99 18.49 -23.93
N GLU A 275 26.70 17.38 -23.86
CA GLU A 275 28.17 17.32 -23.85
C GLU A 275 28.79 17.92 -25.11
N GLY A 276 28.27 17.54 -26.29
CA GLY A 276 28.72 18.10 -27.57
C GLY A 276 28.47 19.60 -27.67
N MET A 277 27.31 20.07 -27.19
CA MET A 277 26.99 21.50 -27.16
C MET A 277 27.94 22.28 -26.24
N LEU A 278 28.27 21.73 -25.07
CA LEU A 278 29.27 22.31 -24.17
C LEU A 278 30.67 22.31 -24.81
N MET A 279 31.06 21.24 -25.49
CA MET A 279 32.34 21.17 -26.20
C MET A 279 32.44 22.27 -27.26
N TRP A 280 31.38 22.52 -28.03
CA TRP A 280 31.37 23.59 -29.04
C TRP A 280 31.38 25.00 -28.44
N PHE A 281 30.49 25.29 -27.49
CA PHE A 281 30.34 26.65 -26.99
C PHE A 281 31.37 27.02 -25.92
N VAL A 282 31.88 26.06 -25.16
CA VAL A 282 32.89 26.33 -24.13
C VAL A 282 34.25 25.87 -24.61
N GLY A 283 34.38 24.59 -24.98
CA GLY A 283 35.65 24.01 -25.38
C GLY A 283 36.29 24.73 -26.57
N ILE A 284 35.57 24.77 -27.70
CA ILE A 284 36.09 25.38 -28.94
C ILE A 284 36.27 26.89 -28.79
N ILE A 285 35.36 27.60 -28.13
CA ILE A 285 35.52 29.06 -27.91
C ILE A 285 36.77 29.35 -27.09
N VAL A 286 37.01 28.60 -26.00
CA VAL A 286 38.21 28.74 -25.19
C VAL A 286 39.46 28.45 -26.02
N MET A 287 39.46 27.38 -26.82
CA MET A 287 40.58 27.04 -27.69
C MET A 287 40.87 28.12 -28.74
N ILE A 288 39.83 28.70 -29.37
CA ILE A 288 39.99 29.79 -30.32
C ILE A 288 40.55 31.04 -29.63
N ALA A 289 40.06 31.37 -28.43
CA ALA A 289 40.57 32.51 -27.65
C ALA A 289 42.07 32.35 -27.33
N PHE A 290 42.49 31.16 -26.91
CA PHE A 290 43.91 30.86 -26.69
C PHE A 290 44.73 30.93 -27.98
N ALA A 291 44.22 30.41 -29.08
CA ALA A 291 44.89 30.47 -30.38
C ALA A 291 45.10 31.92 -30.86
N MET A 292 44.06 32.77 -30.74
CA MET A 292 44.16 34.19 -31.07
C MET A 292 45.13 34.93 -30.14
N TRP A 293 45.11 34.61 -28.84
CA TRP A 293 46.03 35.22 -27.88
C TRP A 293 47.50 34.88 -28.18
N ILE A 294 47.80 33.61 -28.46
CA ILE A 294 49.14 33.18 -28.86
C ILE A 294 49.55 33.83 -30.20
N GLY A 295 48.64 33.85 -31.17
CA GLY A 295 48.88 34.48 -32.48
C GLY A 295 49.12 35.98 -32.41
N SER A 296 48.49 36.69 -31.46
CA SER A 296 48.68 38.14 -31.26
C SER A 296 50.01 38.52 -30.62
N ARG A 297 50.77 37.54 -30.10
CA ARG A 297 52.08 37.74 -29.45
C ARG A 297 53.27 37.33 -30.31
N GLN A 298 53.04 36.95 -31.58
CA GLN A 298 54.06 36.81 -32.62
C GLN A 298 54.05 38.05 -33.52
#